data_AF-A0A6C1QT84-F1
#
_entry.id   AF-A0A6C1QT84-F1
#
_cell.length_a   1.000
_cell.length_b   1.000
_cell.length_c   1.000
_cell.angle_alpha   90.00
_cell.angle_beta   90.00
_cell.angle_gamma   90.00
#
_symmetry.space_group_name_H-M   'P 1'
#
loop_
_entity.id
_entity.type
_entity.pdbx_description
1 polymer ?
#
loop_
_entity_poly.entity_id
_entity_poly.type
_entity_poly.pdbx_seq_one_letter_code
_entity_poly.pdbx_strand_id
1 'polypeptide(L)'
;ERARGMLCMVGLTDVDDRMPDELSGGQQQRVALARALSAQPQLLLMDEPFSNLDASLRDATRREIRSLLKAQGLNAILVTHDQEEALSFCDRLAVMNEGRIEQVGTPEEVYHHPRTAFVAQFLGRANLLSGTALGEFAETELGTIPIRPATTGEVLLSLRPEHLQLAALPTPAAAMGAAPLAEPPNRGEVVAREFRGHDVTYRVQCNGRGYLAHTEYTHSFFPGQAVTLAPREPAVVLRTVASRAHNLTGEHR
;
A
#
# COMPACT_ATOMS: atom_id res chain seq x y z
N GLU A 1 26.49 -18.67 -26.47
CA GLU A 1 25.82 -17.37 -26.74
C GLU A 1 24.54 -17.17 -25.95
N ARG A 2 23.50 -18.01 -26.08
CA ARG A 2 22.23 -17.84 -25.33
C ARG A 2 22.39 -17.76 -23.81
N ALA A 3 23.22 -18.62 -23.21
CA ALA A 3 23.48 -18.60 -21.77
C ALA A 3 24.08 -17.26 -21.31
N ARG A 4 25.07 -16.72 -22.03
CA ARG A 4 25.66 -15.40 -21.75
C ARG A 4 24.65 -14.26 -21.89
N GLY A 5 23.77 -14.33 -22.90
CA GLY A 5 22.68 -13.36 -23.06
C GLY A 5 21.72 -13.35 -21.88
N MET A 6 21.36 -14.54 -21.37
CA MET A 6 20.47 -14.67 -20.21
C MET A 6 21.12 -14.21 -18.91
N LEU A 7 22.42 -14.48 -18.71
CA LEU A 7 23.18 -13.97 -17.57
C LEU A 7 23.29 -12.44 -17.61
N CYS A 8 23.58 -11.85 -18.77
CA CYS A 8 23.61 -10.40 -18.93
C CYS A 8 22.26 -9.76 -18.59
N MET A 9 21.14 -10.37 -19.01
CA MET A 9 19.79 -9.88 -18.71
C MET A 9 19.36 -9.98 -17.24
N VAL A 10 20.09 -10.73 -16.42
CA VAL A 10 19.87 -10.74 -14.97
C VAL A 10 20.99 -9.98 -14.25
N GLY A 11 21.70 -9.10 -14.94
CA GLY A 11 22.80 -8.31 -14.37
C GLY A 11 23.98 -9.16 -13.86
N LEU A 12 24.19 -10.35 -14.44
CA LEU A 12 25.29 -11.25 -14.13
C LEU A 12 26.30 -11.23 -15.30
N THR A 13 27.18 -10.23 -15.29
CA THR A 13 28.38 -10.23 -16.12
C THR A 13 29.54 -10.87 -15.35
N ASP A 14 30.38 -11.66 -16.02
CA ASP A 14 31.64 -12.22 -15.48
C ASP A 14 31.52 -13.29 -14.39
N VAL A 15 30.42 -14.06 -14.39
CA VAL A 15 30.22 -15.21 -13.50
C VAL A 15 29.97 -16.51 -14.25
N ASP A 16 30.21 -16.54 -15.56
CA ASP A 16 29.88 -17.67 -16.44
C ASP A 16 30.69 -18.94 -16.15
N ASP A 17 31.89 -18.79 -15.58
CA ASP A 17 32.76 -19.92 -15.22
C ASP A 17 32.72 -20.29 -13.72
N ARG A 18 31.90 -19.59 -12.92
CA ARG A 18 31.83 -19.81 -11.46
C ARG A 18 30.89 -20.94 -11.10
N MET A 19 31.28 -21.74 -10.12
CA MET A 19 30.46 -22.80 -9.53
C MET A 19 29.40 -22.21 -8.58
N PRO A 20 28.25 -22.88 -8.35
CA PRO A 20 27.17 -22.34 -7.53
C PRO A 20 27.56 -21.94 -6.10
N ASP A 21 28.51 -22.65 -5.49
CA ASP A 21 29.07 -22.38 -4.16
C ASP A 21 30.00 -21.16 -4.12
N GLU A 22 30.45 -20.66 -5.28
CA GLU A 22 31.25 -19.45 -5.43
C GLU A 22 30.40 -18.19 -5.67
N LEU A 23 29.07 -18.33 -5.69
CA LEU A 23 28.10 -17.26 -5.92
C LEU A 23 27.44 -16.81 -4.62
N SER A 24 27.19 -15.51 -4.48
CA SER A 24 26.33 -15.00 -3.40
C SER A 24 24.88 -15.48 -3.57
N GLY A 25 24.09 -15.49 -2.49
CA GLY A 25 22.68 -15.91 -2.57
C GLY A 25 21.88 -15.14 -3.63
N GLY A 26 22.09 -13.83 -3.74
CA GLY A 26 21.47 -13.00 -4.79
C GLY A 26 21.98 -13.31 -6.21
N GLN A 27 23.22 -13.76 -6.37
CA GLN A 27 23.72 -14.26 -7.66
C GLN A 27 23.12 -15.62 -8.01
N GLN A 28 23.05 -16.55 -7.05
CA GLN A 28 22.42 -17.86 -7.23
C GLN A 28 20.96 -17.75 -7.65
N GLN A 29 20.20 -16.84 -7.04
CA GLN A 29 18.79 -16.60 -7.38
C GLN A 29 18.63 -16.07 -8.81
N ARG A 30 19.53 -15.18 -9.24
CA ARG A 30 19.55 -14.66 -10.62
C ARG A 30 19.95 -15.72 -11.65
N VAL A 31 20.90 -16.61 -11.32
CA VAL A 31 21.20 -17.79 -12.16
C VAL A 31 19.98 -18.71 -12.26
N ALA A 32 19.26 -18.95 -11.17
CA ALA A 32 18.06 -19.78 -11.17
C ALA A 32 16.95 -19.19 -12.08
N LEU A 33 16.78 -17.86 -12.04
CA LEU A 33 15.85 -17.16 -12.91
C LEU A 33 16.27 -17.22 -14.39
N ALA A 34 17.55 -16.94 -14.69
CA ALA A 34 18.09 -17.05 -16.04
C ALA A 34 17.90 -18.46 -16.62
N ARG A 35 18.10 -19.50 -15.79
CA ARG A 35 17.84 -20.89 -16.15
C ARG A 35 16.36 -21.15 -16.46
N ALA A 36 15.43 -20.61 -15.66
CA ALA A 36 14.00 -20.77 -15.89
C ALA A 36 13.55 -20.10 -17.20
N LEU A 37 14.03 -18.87 -17.46
CA LEU A 37 13.71 -18.11 -18.69
C LEU A 37 14.33 -18.73 -19.94
N SER A 38 15.50 -19.36 -19.83
CA SER A 38 16.17 -20.03 -20.95
C SER A 38 15.33 -21.17 -21.57
N ALA A 39 14.41 -21.75 -20.80
CA ALA A 39 13.53 -22.83 -21.25
C ALA A 39 12.33 -22.35 -22.08
N GLN A 40 12.11 -21.03 -22.21
CA GLN A 40 10.95 -20.44 -22.91
C GLN A 40 9.60 -21.07 -22.49
N PRO A 41 9.29 -21.11 -21.18
CA PRO A 41 8.08 -21.78 -20.70
C PRO A 41 6.83 -21.00 -21.13
N GLN A 42 5.70 -21.69 -21.31
CA GLN A 42 4.41 -21.02 -21.56
C GLN A 42 3.88 -20.26 -20.32
N LEU A 43 4.31 -20.69 -19.13
CA LEU A 43 3.95 -20.11 -17.84
C LEU A 43 5.17 -20.15 -16.92
N LEU A 44 5.52 -19.01 -16.35
CA LEU A 44 6.58 -18.88 -15.36
C LEU A 44 5.98 -18.73 -13.95
N LEU A 45 6.35 -19.62 -13.03
CA LEU A 45 5.99 -19.50 -11.62
C LEU A 45 7.23 -19.03 -10.85
N MET A 46 7.10 -17.91 -10.14
CA MET A 46 8.20 -17.32 -9.38
C MET A 46 7.79 -17.16 -7.92
N ASP A 47 8.51 -17.84 -7.03
CA ASP A 47 8.30 -17.75 -5.59
C ASP A 47 9.39 -16.86 -4.98
N GLU A 48 9.00 -15.66 -4.56
CA GLU A 48 9.86 -14.59 -4.03
C GLU A 48 11.18 -14.38 -4.79
N PRO A 49 11.15 -14.19 -6.13
CA PRO A 49 12.35 -14.23 -6.97
C PRO A 49 13.37 -13.11 -6.68
N PHE A 50 12.99 -12.09 -5.92
CA PHE A 50 13.78 -10.87 -5.69
C PHE A 50 14.16 -10.63 -4.22
N SER A 51 13.80 -11.54 -3.32
CA SER A 51 13.96 -11.35 -1.87
C SER A 51 15.42 -11.18 -1.42
N ASN A 52 16.38 -11.89 -2.06
CA ASN A 52 17.80 -11.84 -1.68
C ASN A 52 18.65 -10.80 -2.44
N LEU A 53 18.02 -9.85 -3.13
CA LEU A 53 18.73 -8.78 -3.86
C LEU A 53 18.82 -7.50 -3.02
N ASP A 54 19.89 -6.72 -3.12
CA ASP A 54 19.89 -5.36 -2.54
C ASP A 54 18.85 -4.47 -3.24
N ALA A 55 18.41 -3.39 -2.57
CA ALA A 55 17.31 -2.56 -3.07
C ALA A 55 17.55 -1.99 -4.48
N SER A 56 18.77 -1.54 -4.77
CA SER A 56 19.10 -0.92 -6.06
C SER A 56 19.09 -1.92 -7.21
N LEU A 57 19.68 -3.09 -6.98
CA LEU A 57 19.72 -4.18 -7.95
C LEU A 57 18.35 -4.81 -8.14
N ARG A 58 17.56 -4.90 -7.07
CA ARG A 58 16.20 -5.44 -7.07
C ARG A 58 15.30 -4.70 -8.05
N ASP A 59 15.33 -3.37 -7.98
CA ASP A 59 14.48 -2.52 -8.81
C ASP A 59 14.88 -2.55 -10.30
N ALA A 60 16.19 -2.56 -10.60
CA ALA A 60 16.69 -2.75 -11.96
C ALA A 60 16.29 -4.11 -12.53
N THR A 61 16.52 -5.18 -11.77
CA THR A 61 16.22 -6.56 -12.16
C THR A 61 14.70 -6.75 -12.40
N ARG A 62 13.84 -6.21 -11.52
CA ARG A 62 12.38 -6.21 -11.70
C ARG A 62 11.97 -5.58 -13.03
N ARG A 63 12.53 -4.40 -13.37
CA ARG A 63 12.22 -3.71 -14.63
C ARG A 63 12.65 -4.50 -15.86
N GLU A 64 13.85 -5.08 -15.84
CA GLU A 64 14.38 -5.91 -16.93
C GLU A 64 13.51 -7.15 -17.17
N ILE A 65 13.15 -7.87 -16.11
CA ILE A 65 12.33 -9.07 -16.20
C ILE A 65 10.92 -8.75 -16.66
N ARG A 66 10.30 -7.68 -16.13
CA ARG A 66 8.98 -7.25 -16.58
C ARG A 66 8.99 -6.96 -18.08
N SER A 67 10.00 -6.22 -18.54
CA SER A 67 10.16 -5.88 -19.96
C SER A 67 10.32 -7.12 -20.82
N LEU A 68 11.09 -8.10 -20.36
CA LEU A 68 11.26 -9.38 -21.03
C LEU A 68 9.96 -10.18 -21.15
N LEU A 69 9.25 -10.35 -20.03
CA LEU A 69 7.98 -11.09 -20.00
C LEU A 69 6.99 -10.47 -20.99
N LYS A 70 6.91 -9.14 -21.01
CA LYS A 70 6.08 -8.38 -21.96
C LYS A 70 6.52 -8.56 -23.41
N ALA A 71 7.81 -8.40 -23.69
CA ALA A 71 8.35 -8.51 -25.05
C ALA A 71 8.18 -9.92 -25.65
N GLN A 72 8.23 -10.95 -24.81
CA GLN A 72 8.09 -12.36 -25.24
C GLN A 72 6.66 -12.90 -25.13
N GLY A 73 5.71 -12.10 -24.62
CA GLY A 73 4.33 -12.55 -24.40
C GLY A 73 4.22 -13.71 -23.40
N LEU A 74 5.13 -13.79 -22.44
CA LEU A 74 5.16 -14.84 -21.43
C LEU A 74 4.20 -14.52 -20.29
N ASN A 75 3.42 -15.52 -19.89
CA ASN A 75 2.58 -15.44 -18.70
C ASN A 75 3.41 -15.77 -17.46
N ALA A 76 3.22 -15.01 -16.39
CA ALA A 76 3.90 -15.25 -15.13
C ALA A 76 2.96 -15.12 -13.93
N ILE A 77 3.18 -15.98 -12.92
CA ILE A 77 2.63 -15.82 -11.58
C ILE A 77 3.81 -15.59 -10.65
N LEU A 78 3.73 -14.50 -9.90
CA LEU A 78 4.75 -14.11 -8.94
C LEU A 78 4.13 -14.08 -7.54
N VAL A 79 4.80 -14.71 -6.58
CA VAL A 79 4.49 -14.64 -5.16
C VAL A 79 5.51 -13.73 -4.50
N THR A 80 5.04 -12.77 -3.71
CA THR A 80 5.88 -11.85 -2.95
C THR A 80 5.16 -11.37 -1.70
N HIS A 81 5.93 -11.05 -0.67
CA HIS A 81 5.49 -10.32 0.51
C HIS A 81 5.77 -8.81 0.41
N ASP A 82 6.42 -8.35 -0.67
CA ASP A 82 6.76 -6.96 -0.91
C ASP A 82 5.61 -6.24 -1.64
N GLN A 83 5.07 -5.21 -0.99
CA GLN A 83 3.94 -4.43 -1.49
C GLN A 83 4.31 -3.58 -2.71
N GLU A 84 5.49 -2.96 -2.69
CA GLU A 84 5.96 -2.11 -3.77
C GLU A 84 6.22 -2.95 -5.03
N GLU A 85 6.72 -4.17 -4.84
CA GLU A 85 6.83 -5.15 -5.91
C GLU A 85 5.47 -5.48 -6.53
N ALA A 86 4.49 -5.83 -5.69
CA ALA A 86 3.16 -6.17 -6.17
C ALA A 86 2.52 -5.00 -6.93
N LEU A 87 2.66 -3.76 -6.44
CA LEU A 87 2.05 -2.58 -7.05
C LEU A 87 2.75 -2.12 -8.34
N SER A 88 4.08 -2.28 -8.43
CA SER A 88 4.88 -1.75 -9.56
C SER A 88 5.17 -2.77 -10.66
N PHE A 89 5.10 -4.07 -10.38
CA PHE A 89 5.51 -5.11 -11.33
C PHE A 89 4.34 -5.75 -12.09
N CYS A 90 3.24 -6.03 -11.40
CA CYS A 90 2.18 -6.89 -11.94
C CYS A 90 1.13 -6.13 -12.76
N ASP A 91 0.45 -6.84 -13.66
CA ASP A 91 -0.75 -6.32 -14.33
C ASP A 91 -2.00 -6.46 -13.46
N ARG A 92 -2.02 -7.50 -12.62
CA ARG A 92 -3.08 -7.81 -11.66
C ARG A 92 -2.44 -8.48 -10.45
N LEU A 93 -2.94 -8.13 -9.26
CA LEU A 93 -2.54 -8.76 -8.00
C LEU A 93 -3.73 -9.45 -7.35
N ALA A 94 -3.43 -10.52 -6.62
CA ALA A 94 -4.36 -11.21 -5.75
C ALA A 94 -3.83 -11.10 -4.31
N VAL A 95 -4.55 -10.38 -3.46
CA VAL A 95 -4.24 -10.31 -2.03
C VAL A 95 -4.82 -11.54 -1.35
N MET A 96 -3.98 -12.27 -0.62
CA MET A 96 -4.38 -13.46 0.12
C MET A 96 -4.26 -13.25 1.62
N ASN A 97 -5.21 -13.81 2.36
CA ASN A 97 -5.22 -13.86 3.82
C ASN A 97 -5.74 -15.22 4.27
N GLU A 98 -5.07 -15.88 5.22
CA GLU A 98 -5.49 -17.18 5.78
C GLU A 98 -5.85 -18.24 4.71
N GLY A 99 -5.06 -18.30 3.62
CA GLY A 99 -5.27 -19.25 2.52
C GLY A 99 -6.46 -18.91 1.60
N ARG A 100 -7.07 -17.72 1.74
CA ARG A 100 -8.17 -17.25 0.90
C ARG A 100 -7.76 -16.01 0.13
N ILE A 101 -8.29 -15.87 -1.08
CA ILE A 101 -8.16 -14.65 -1.86
C ILE A 101 -9.16 -13.63 -1.32
N GLU A 102 -8.65 -12.54 -0.74
CA GLU A 102 -9.44 -11.41 -0.25
C GLU A 102 -9.92 -10.54 -1.40
N GLN A 103 -9.01 -10.24 -2.33
CA GLN A 103 -9.29 -9.34 -3.46
C GLN A 103 -8.36 -9.64 -4.64
N VAL A 104 -8.90 -9.52 -5.85
CA VAL A 104 -8.14 -9.54 -7.10
C VAL A 104 -8.53 -8.31 -7.91
N GLY A 105 -7.54 -7.65 -8.50
CA GLY A 105 -7.74 -6.48 -9.35
C GLY A 105 -6.42 -6.00 -9.92
N THR A 106 -6.47 -4.92 -10.68
CA THR A 106 -5.27 -4.13 -11.03
C THR A 106 -4.67 -3.49 -9.76
N PRO A 107 -3.37 -3.16 -9.75
CA PRO A 107 -2.74 -2.43 -8.65
C PRO A 107 -3.57 -1.21 -8.20
N GLU A 108 -4.03 -0.40 -9.15
CA GLU A 108 -4.80 0.82 -8.91
C GLU A 108 -6.17 0.50 -8.29
N GLU A 109 -6.89 -0.48 -8.80
CA GLU A 109 -8.20 -0.89 -8.25
C GLU A 109 -8.06 -1.37 -6.81
N VAL A 110 -7.10 -2.24 -6.52
CA VAL A 110 -6.96 -2.83 -5.18
C VAL A 110 -6.41 -1.79 -4.18
N TYR A 111 -5.53 -0.89 -4.64
CA TYR A 111 -4.99 0.17 -3.80
C TYR A 111 -6.02 1.25 -3.44
N HIS A 112 -6.75 1.77 -4.44
CA HIS A 112 -7.71 2.86 -4.26
C HIS A 112 -9.10 2.40 -3.81
N HIS A 113 -9.45 1.13 -4.01
CA HIS A 113 -10.73 0.55 -3.62
C HIS A 113 -10.55 -0.80 -2.89
N PRO A 114 -9.89 -0.81 -1.72
CA PRO A 114 -9.75 -2.02 -0.92
C PRO A 114 -11.12 -2.48 -0.43
N ARG A 115 -11.39 -3.79 -0.50
CA ARG A 115 -12.65 -4.40 -0.08
C ARG A 115 -12.73 -4.63 1.42
N THR A 116 -11.60 -4.88 2.07
CA THR A 116 -11.53 -5.19 3.50
C THR A 116 -10.46 -4.35 4.18
N ALA A 117 -10.57 -4.21 5.51
CA ALA A 117 -9.56 -3.52 6.31
C ALA A 117 -8.18 -4.16 6.16
N PHE A 118 -8.12 -5.49 6.05
CA PHE A 118 -6.90 -6.22 5.78
C PHE A 118 -6.25 -5.77 4.48
N VAL A 119 -6.98 -5.77 3.35
CA VAL A 119 -6.43 -5.33 2.06
C VAL A 119 -5.95 -3.89 2.11
N ALA A 120 -6.72 -3.01 2.76
CA ALA A 120 -6.35 -1.60 2.91
C ALA A 120 -5.01 -1.43 3.66
N GLN A 121 -4.82 -2.16 4.76
CA GLN A 121 -3.61 -2.10 5.59
C GLN A 121 -2.44 -2.91 5.02
N PHE A 122 -2.72 -3.96 4.25
CA PHE A 122 -1.72 -4.85 3.69
C PHE A 122 -0.99 -4.21 2.51
N LEU A 123 -1.66 -3.43 1.67
CA LEU A 123 -1.01 -2.77 0.51
C LEU A 123 -0.39 -1.40 0.84
N GLY A 124 -0.47 -0.96 2.09
CA GLY A 124 0.11 0.29 2.53
C GLY A 124 -0.52 0.83 3.81
N ARG A 125 -0.03 1.98 4.27
CA ARG A 125 -0.63 2.69 5.42
C ARG A 125 -2.06 3.10 5.07
N ALA A 126 -2.97 3.00 6.04
CA ALA A 126 -4.37 3.40 5.90
C ALA A 126 -4.92 3.87 7.25
N ASN A 127 -5.73 4.91 7.23
CA ASN A 127 -6.54 5.34 8.37
C ASN A 127 -7.88 4.63 8.32
N LEU A 128 -8.26 3.96 9.41
CA LEU A 128 -9.56 3.32 9.53
C LEU A 128 -10.44 4.14 10.47
N LEU A 129 -11.65 4.48 10.01
CA LEU A 129 -12.60 5.28 10.75
C LEU A 129 -13.94 4.57 10.81
N SER A 130 -14.58 4.58 11.98
CA SER A 130 -15.97 4.18 12.10
C SER A 130 -16.86 5.39 11.90
N GLY A 131 -18.05 5.17 11.36
CA GLY A 131 -19.05 6.21 11.24
C GLY A 131 -20.41 5.66 10.85
N THR A 132 -21.39 6.55 10.83
CA THR A 132 -22.75 6.23 10.39
C THR A 132 -22.97 6.91 9.04
N ALA A 133 -23.16 6.10 8.00
CA ALA A 133 -23.38 6.55 6.64
C ALA A 133 -24.84 6.95 6.40
N LEU A 134 -25.02 8.00 5.61
CA LEU A 134 -26.29 8.45 5.05
C LEU A 134 -26.08 8.91 3.60
N GLY A 135 -26.29 7.99 2.66
CA GLY A 135 -26.11 8.26 1.23
C GLY A 135 -24.63 8.41 0.88
N GLU A 136 -24.24 9.58 0.36
CA GLU A 136 -22.88 9.88 -0.10
C GLU A 136 -21.96 10.41 1.01
N PHE A 137 -22.46 10.51 2.24
CA PHE A 137 -21.72 11.05 3.38
C PHE A 137 -21.78 10.11 4.58
N ALA A 138 -20.81 10.21 5.48
CA ALA A 138 -20.83 9.57 6.79
C ALA A 138 -20.47 10.56 7.89
N GLU A 139 -21.19 10.47 9.01
CA GLU A 139 -20.82 11.14 10.25
C GLU A 139 -19.71 10.33 10.93
N THR A 140 -18.57 10.99 11.15
CA THR A 140 -17.38 10.38 11.77
C THR A 140 -16.84 11.28 12.87
N GLU A 141 -15.84 10.80 13.59
CA GLU A 141 -15.08 11.62 14.53
C GLU A 141 -14.31 12.76 13.85
N LEU A 142 -14.04 12.72 12.54
CA LEU A 142 -13.49 13.85 11.78
C LEU A 142 -14.59 14.79 11.24
N GLY A 143 -15.83 14.63 11.70
CA GLY A 143 -17.01 15.30 11.16
C GLY A 143 -17.62 14.53 9.98
N THR A 144 -18.47 15.23 9.22
CA THR A 144 -19.12 14.66 8.03
C THR A 144 -18.15 14.59 6.87
N ILE A 145 -17.89 13.39 6.36
CA ILE A 145 -16.96 13.16 5.25
C ILE A 145 -17.67 12.48 4.07
N PRO A 146 -17.28 12.79 2.82
CA PRO A 146 -17.79 12.08 1.66
C PRO A 146 -17.31 10.61 1.66
N ILE A 147 -18.16 9.70 1.19
CA ILE A 147 -17.87 8.26 1.14
C ILE A 147 -18.16 7.67 -0.24
N ARG A 148 -17.49 6.55 -0.54
CA ARG A 148 -17.75 5.75 -1.74
C ARG A 148 -17.66 4.25 -1.45
N PRO A 149 -18.56 3.40 -1.98
CA PRO A 149 -19.84 3.78 -2.59
C PRO A 149 -20.81 4.39 -1.57
N ALA A 150 -21.87 5.04 -2.06
CA ALA A 150 -22.96 5.53 -1.23
C ALA A 150 -23.65 4.38 -0.48
N THR A 151 -23.94 4.56 0.81
CA THR A 151 -24.57 3.53 1.64
C THR A 151 -25.26 4.15 2.86
N THR A 152 -25.95 3.33 3.66
CA THR A 152 -26.65 3.76 4.88
C THR A 152 -26.37 2.81 6.05
N GLY A 153 -26.19 3.36 7.25
CA GLY A 153 -25.95 2.59 8.49
C GLY A 153 -24.50 2.61 8.95
N GLU A 154 -24.16 1.74 9.89
CA GLU A 154 -22.80 1.64 10.45
C GLU A 154 -21.80 1.17 9.40
N VAL A 155 -20.72 1.93 9.24
CA VAL A 155 -19.67 1.67 8.24
C VAL A 155 -18.28 1.74 8.85
N LEU A 156 -17.38 0.92 8.29
CA LEU A 156 -15.94 1.08 8.45
C LEU A 156 -15.39 1.72 7.18
N LEU A 157 -14.68 2.83 7.34
CA LEU A 157 -14.15 3.65 6.26
C LEU A 157 -12.63 3.54 6.22
N SER A 158 -12.07 3.58 5.01
CA SER A 158 -10.64 3.69 4.78
C SER A 158 -10.30 5.01 4.11
N LEU A 159 -9.39 5.76 4.73
CA LEU A 159 -8.75 6.93 4.14
C LEU A 159 -7.25 6.67 4.03
N ARG A 160 -6.73 6.73 2.81
CA ARG A 160 -5.29 6.69 2.59
C ARG A 160 -4.63 7.95 3.18
N PRO A 161 -3.39 7.86 3.71
CA PRO A 161 -2.71 9.02 4.25
C PRO A 161 -2.63 10.21 3.29
N GLU A 162 -2.41 9.95 2.00
CA GLU A 162 -2.35 10.95 0.93
C GLU A 162 -3.73 11.57 0.61
N HIS A 163 -4.82 10.96 1.07
CA HIS A 163 -6.18 11.53 0.97
C HIS A 163 -6.53 12.41 2.17
N LEU A 164 -5.64 12.55 3.17
CA LEU A 164 -5.82 13.48 4.29
C LEU A 164 -4.92 14.69 4.12
N GLN A 165 -5.52 15.88 4.16
CA GLN A 165 -4.78 17.13 4.18
C GLN A 165 -4.75 17.75 5.57
N LEU A 166 -3.65 18.44 5.81
CA LEU A 166 -3.44 19.27 6.98
C LEU A 166 -3.61 20.74 6.62
N ALA A 167 -4.39 21.46 7.41
CA ALA A 167 -4.46 22.90 7.35
C ALA A 167 -4.16 23.51 8.72
N ALA A 168 -3.41 24.61 8.72
CA ALA A 168 -3.19 25.38 9.93
C ALA A 168 -4.54 25.91 10.45
N LEU A 169 -4.73 25.86 11.77
CA LEU A 169 -5.85 26.60 12.35
C LEU A 169 -5.64 28.09 12.08
N PRO A 170 -6.70 28.83 11.68
CA PRO A 170 -6.60 30.27 11.56
C PRO A 170 -6.15 30.84 12.90
N THR A 171 -5.04 31.58 12.90
CA THR A 171 -4.62 32.34 14.08
C THR A 171 -5.73 33.34 14.41
N PRO A 172 -6.17 33.47 15.68
CA PRO A 172 -7.12 34.49 16.08
C PRO A 172 -6.43 35.86 16.02
N ALA A 173 -6.30 36.41 14.81
CA ALA A 173 -5.91 37.78 14.56
C ALA A 173 -7.05 38.44 13.78
N ALA A 174 -7.70 39.41 14.43
CA ALA A 174 -8.66 40.37 13.87
C ALA A 174 -10.16 39.99 13.79
N ALA A 175 -10.68 39.12 14.65
CA ALA A 175 -12.12 39.11 14.95
C ALA A 175 -12.39 39.74 16.32
N MET A 176 -12.27 41.07 16.41
CA MET A 176 -12.85 41.81 17.53
C MET A 176 -14.37 41.55 17.54
N GLY A 177 -14.85 40.70 18.46
CA GLY A 177 -16.28 40.53 18.73
C GLY A 177 -16.97 39.32 18.10
N ALA A 178 -16.26 38.39 17.47
CA ALA A 178 -16.87 37.11 17.11
C ALA A 178 -16.90 36.17 18.33
N ALA A 179 -18.07 35.58 18.62
CA ALA A 179 -18.18 34.49 19.59
C ALA A 179 -17.19 33.38 19.22
N PRO A 180 -16.60 32.67 20.20
CA PRO A 180 -15.68 31.57 19.91
C PRO A 180 -16.39 30.58 18.99
N LEU A 181 -15.88 30.43 17.76
CA LEU A 181 -16.31 29.37 16.86
C LEU A 181 -16.12 28.05 17.61
N ALA A 182 -17.16 27.20 17.62
CA ALA A 182 -17.06 25.86 18.17
C ALA A 182 -15.83 25.18 17.55
N GLU A 183 -15.04 24.50 18.38
CA GLU A 183 -13.85 23.82 17.88
C GLU A 183 -14.26 22.83 16.80
N PRO A 184 -13.62 22.87 15.62
CA PRO A 184 -14.05 22.02 14.53
C PRO A 184 -13.74 20.55 14.91
N PRO A 185 -14.65 19.61 14.62
CA PRO A 185 -14.54 18.23 15.11
C PRO A 185 -13.27 17.52 14.61
N ASN A 186 -12.69 18.01 13.51
CA ASN A 186 -11.46 17.52 12.91
C ASN A 186 -10.19 18.24 13.39
N ARG A 187 -10.25 18.98 14.50
CA ARG A 187 -9.08 19.59 15.14
C ARG A 187 -8.18 18.50 15.71
N GLY A 188 -6.89 18.58 15.43
CA GLY A 188 -5.88 17.70 15.96
C GLY A 188 -4.55 18.41 16.26
N GLU A 189 -3.62 17.64 16.80
CA GLU A 189 -2.26 18.07 17.11
C GLU A 189 -1.25 17.18 16.38
N VAL A 190 -0.26 17.79 15.73
CA VAL A 190 0.84 17.02 15.13
C VAL A 190 1.70 16.45 16.25
N VAL A 191 1.83 15.13 16.31
CA VAL A 191 2.65 14.45 17.33
C VAL A 191 3.97 13.94 16.78
N ALA A 192 4.05 13.66 15.47
CA ALA A 192 5.28 13.23 14.82
C ALA A 192 5.33 13.64 13.35
N ARG A 193 6.56 13.73 12.83
CA ARG A 193 6.87 14.09 11.45
C ARG A 193 8.00 13.20 10.92
N GLU A 194 7.77 12.55 9.78
CA GLU A 194 8.75 11.74 9.06
C GLU A 194 9.00 12.40 7.67
N PHE A 195 10.21 12.92 7.42
CA PHE A 195 10.58 13.48 6.12
C PHE A 195 11.27 12.41 5.26
N ARG A 196 10.79 12.20 4.04
CA ARG A 196 11.29 11.16 3.10
C ARG A 196 11.87 11.73 1.80
N GLY A 197 12.28 12.99 1.82
CA GLY A 197 12.86 13.67 0.66
C GLY A 197 11.82 14.40 -0.18
N HIS A 198 10.91 13.66 -0.82
CA HIS A 198 9.88 14.22 -1.71
C HIS A 198 8.52 14.41 -1.02
N ASP A 199 8.32 13.74 0.12
CA ASP A 199 7.11 13.80 0.90
C ASP A 199 7.38 13.90 2.41
N VAL A 200 6.31 14.21 3.13
CA VAL A 200 6.28 14.21 4.59
C VAL A 200 5.08 13.41 5.06
N THR A 201 5.35 12.44 5.93
CA THR A 201 4.29 11.76 6.67
C THR A 201 4.16 12.37 8.07
N TYR A 202 2.96 12.86 8.37
CA TYR A 202 2.60 13.40 9.67
C TYR A 202 1.76 12.39 10.45
N ARG A 203 2.03 12.28 11.75
CA ARG A 203 1.11 11.64 12.69
C ARG A 203 0.39 12.74 13.46
N VAL A 204 -0.94 12.70 13.44
CA VAL A 204 -1.80 13.74 13.99
C VAL A 204 -2.78 13.10 14.96
N GLN A 205 -2.79 13.57 16.20
CA GLN A 205 -3.72 13.10 17.21
C GLN A 205 -4.99 13.95 17.15
N CYS A 206 -6.14 13.33 16.89
CA CYS A 206 -7.44 13.99 16.84
C CYS A 206 -8.46 13.09 17.56
N ASN A 207 -9.26 13.67 18.46
CA ASN A 207 -10.28 12.96 19.25
C ASN A 207 -9.79 11.67 19.93
N GLY A 208 -8.54 11.66 20.44
CA GLY A 208 -7.97 10.50 21.12
C GLY A 208 -7.44 9.40 20.19
N ARG A 209 -7.49 9.58 18.87
CA ARG A 209 -6.93 8.66 17.87
C ARG A 209 -5.84 9.30 17.03
N GLY A 210 -4.93 8.46 16.54
CA GLY A 210 -3.82 8.87 15.68
C GLY A 210 -4.15 8.65 14.21
N TYR A 211 -4.02 9.70 13.40
CA TYR A 211 -4.14 9.67 11.95
C TYR A 211 -2.80 9.90 11.29
N LEU A 212 -2.63 9.30 10.12
CA LEU A 212 -1.51 9.53 9.23
C LEU A 212 -1.97 10.41 8.07
N ALA A 213 -1.27 11.51 7.84
CA ALA A 213 -1.46 12.37 6.67
C ALA A 213 -0.15 12.44 5.89
N HIS A 214 -0.22 12.26 4.58
CA HIS A 214 0.93 12.31 3.69
C HIS A 214 0.79 13.52 2.78
N THR A 215 1.76 14.42 2.84
CA THR A 215 1.74 15.67 2.07
C THR A 215 3.04 15.87 1.32
N GLU A 216 2.99 16.73 0.31
CA GLU A 216 4.19 17.28 -0.32
C GLU A 216 5.07 18.04 0.70
N TYR A 217 6.37 18.10 0.42
CA TYR A 217 7.37 18.77 1.26
C TYR A 217 7.17 20.29 1.42
N THR A 218 6.34 20.90 0.56
CA THR A 218 6.04 22.33 0.55
C THR A 218 5.23 22.78 1.77
N HIS A 219 4.54 21.86 2.45
CA HIS A 219 3.77 22.13 3.65
C HIS A 219 4.55 21.65 4.87
N SER A 220 4.93 22.60 5.74
CA SER A 220 5.70 22.32 6.95
C SER A 220 4.86 22.56 8.21
N PHE A 221 4.47 21.48 8.86
CA PHE A 221 3.92 21.48 10.21
C PHE A 221 4.95 20.88 11.18
N PHE A 222 4.90 21.28 12.45
CA PHE A 222 5.84 20.80 13.46
C PHE A 222 5.11 20.07 14.60
N PRO A 223 5.76 19.08 15.26
CA PRO A 223 5.21 18.48 16.46
C PRO A 223 4.81 19.54 17.50
N GLY A 224 3.64 19.35 18.13
CA GLY A 224 3.01 20.32 19.04
C GLY A 224 2.10 21.35 18.35
N GLN A 225 2.10 21.41 17.02
CA GLN A 225 1.25 22.35 16.28
C GLN A 225 -0.18 21.83 16.16
N ALA A 226 -1.15 22.71 16.47
CA ALA A 226 -2.56 22.44 16.25
C ALA A 226 -2.95 22.67 14.77
N VAL A 227 -3.68 21.71 14.23
CA VAL A 227 -4.02 21.57 12.80
C VAL A 227 -5.45 21.07 12.65
N THR A 228 -6.01 21.18 11.45
CA THR A 228 -7.25 20.50 11.07
C THR A 228 -6.96 19.41 10.03
N LEU A 229 -7.68 18.30 10.14
CA LEU A 229 -7.63 17.18 9.21
C LEU A 229 -8.84 17.22 8.28
N ALA A 230 -8.65 17.23 6.97
CA ALA A 230 -9.77 17.12 6.04
C ALA A 230 -9.49 16.07 4.97
N PRO A 231 -10.50 15.27 4.56
CA PRO A 231 -10.36 14.41 3.40
C PRO A 231 -10.27 15.25 2.12
N ARG A 232 -9.33 14.90 1.24
CA ARG A 232 -9.23 15.39 -0.15
C ARG A 232 -10.05 14.55 -1.12
N GLU A 233 -10.23 13.27 -0.79
CA GLU A 233 -11.01 12.31 -1.56
C GLU A 233 -12.06 11.62 -0.70
N PRO A 234 -13.14 11.09 -1.30
CA PRO A 234 -14.11 10.27 -0.58
C PRO A 234 -13.46 9.06 0.10
N ALA A 235 -13.86 8.80 1.35
CA ALA A 235 -13.42 7.62 2.08
C ALA A 235 -14.02 6.36 1.46
N VAL A 236 -13.23 5.28 1.42
CA VAL A 236 -13.70 4.00 0.86
C VAL A 236 -14.45 3.22 1.93
N VAL A 237 -15.69 2.87 1.67
CA VAL A 237 -16.48 1.98 2.53
C VAL A 237 -15.95 0.56 2.41
N LEU A 238 -15.47 0.01 3.53
CA LEU A 238 -14.97 -1.35 3.61
C LEU A 238 -16.10 -2.32 3.94
N ARG A 239 -15.97 -3.55 3.44
CA ARG A 239 -16.84 -4.66 3.85
C ARG A 239 -16.43 -5.11 5.24
N THR A 240 -17.40 -5.13 6.15
CA THR A 240 -17.24 -5.83 7.43
C THR A 240 -17.27 -7.32 7.12
N VAL A 241 -16.11 -7.98 7.23
CA VAL A 241 -16.08 -9.45 7.24
C VAL A 241 -16.83 -9.86 8.50
N ALA A 242 -17.98 -10.51 8.36
CA ALA A 242 -18.66 -11.09 9.52
C ALA A 242 -17.65 -12.00 10.22
N SER A 243 -17.22 -11.61 11.42
CA SER A 243 -16.45 -12.46 12.33
C SER A 243 -17.25 -13.75 12.52
N ARG A 244 -16.90 -14.79 11.76
CA ARG A 244 -17.40 -16.14 12.04
C ARG A 244 -16.43 -16.72 13.05
N ALA A 245 -16.84 -16.61 14.32
CA ALA A 245 -16.28 -17.35 15.42
C ALA A 245 -16.07 -18.83 15.01
N HIS A 246 -14.90 -19.34 15.36
CA HIS A 246 -14.54 -20.75 15.39
C HIS A 246 -15.72 -21.62 15.84
N ASN A 247 -16.19 -22.50 14.96
CA ASN A 247 -16.81 -23.77 15.35
C ASN A 247 -16.09 -24.88 14.57
N LEU A 248 -14.86 -25.14 14.97
CA LEU A 248 -14.18 -26.42 14.74
C LEU A 248 -14.59 -27.37 15.86
N THR A 249 -15.79 -27.92 15.75
CA THR A 249 -16.20 -29.15 16.44
C THR A 249 -17.04 -29.98 15.48
N GLY A 250 -16.34 -30.85 14.76
CA GLY A 250 -16.89 -31.95 13.96
C GLY A 250 -15.76 -32.94 13.76
N GLU A 251 -15.51 -33.78 14.76
CA GLU A 251 -15.89 -35.20 14.71
C GLU A 251 -15.20 -35.94 13.55
N HIS A 252 -13.96 -36.38 13.80
CA HIS A 252 -13.41 -37.53 13.11
C HIS A 252 -13.86 -38.80 13.85
N ARG A 253 -14.77 -39.53 13.21
CA ARG A 253 -14.84 -40.99 13.27
C ARG A 253 -14.37 -41.53 11.94
#